data_AF-M3TBT6-F1
#
_entry.id   AF-M3TBT6-F1
#
_cell.length_a   1.000
_cell.length_b   1.000
_cell.length_c   1.000
_cell.angle_alpha   90.00
_cell.angle_beta   90.00
_cell.angle_gamma   90.00
#
_symmetry.space_group_name_H-M   'P 1'
#
loop_
_entity.id
_entity.type
_entity.pdbx_description
1 polymer ?
#
loop_
_entity_poly.entity_id
_entity_poly.type
_entity_poly.pdbx_seq_one_letter_code
_entity_poly.pdbx_strand_id
1 'polypeptide(L)'
;MGCSRITQKLFFTVLEWAVLIATIVSIILITTSVISFVLIPPMGKTDMETVTTDIIRNGTQQVVNVINQHTSSHSKPIKSSFVLSNLPPVKFQGKRSTCWVFSTIFQLEYAYNKDLSNKYISLNEQAYAIDAVEACKADDYKGCPKKRFDYSTNTGYPQFLWRYSSLSNKVLPESICEYQTNKDNEWKCDGKEQAQKTNALKFDVKSIATFRTIEELKEAVKQGPVSLVLVLVQGQYIIQVDNKDNILGKIPGAEIKECPENSNLCVYIPSERITNDGEYIIPERANNRYGYHVVTIVGYNDNYITKDNTCGAFIIRDSTDDTLVYGSHSYQYLKGEHSEWDERTLCANVYNPLGWDSCVYMNPGPTGDSKVVKYDLKATCLNEKYIKENVLNTRKPTEFKCINSDFCDTTKRYFISSTSRSQHSSYLFTITFLEVNPNNTDEQKEITFTDFPLDSYNKFIQPIDSQIELIQTNTTFCGYRSLPYIVLDKISMAKTQDSYYGVQFNIEWDKQSYPNNGEFDYSQILKSIHEFPEYKGFLGPEPYQVRYED
;
A
#
# COMPACT_ATOMS: atom_id res chain seq x y z
N MET A 1 -28.46 33.53 83.29
CA MET A 1 -28.59 34.48 82.15
C MET A 1 -27.28 35.23 81.98
N GLY A 2 -26.43 34.85 81.02
CA GLY A 2 -25.08 35.44 80.91
C GLY A 2 -24.32 35.21 79.59
N CYS A 3 -24.92 34.58 78.58
CA CYS A 3 -24.22 34.27 77.32
C CYS A 3 -24.58 35.18 76.13
N SER A 4 -25.55 36.09 76.28
CA SER A 4 -26.05 36.93 75.16
C SER A 4 -25.30 38.26 74.99
N ARG A 5 -24.61 38.76 76.02
CA ARG A 5 -23.92 40.07 75.95
C ARG A 5 -22.50 40.02 75.36
N ILE A 6 -21.84 38.86 75.37
CA ILE A 6 -20.46 38.70 74.85
C ILE A 6 -20.47 38.48 73.33
N THR A 7 -21.43 37.72 72.81
CA THR A 7 -21.61 37.48 71.36
C THR A 7 -22.03 38.73 70.61
N GLN A 8 -22.85 39.60 71.20
CA GLN A 8 -23.22 40.89 70.60
C GLN A 8 -22.02 41.83 70.48
N LYS A 9 -21.15 41.92 71.49
CA LYS A 9 -19.94 42.77 71.43
C LYS A 9 -18.93 42.28 70.39
N LEU A 10 -18.79 40.97 70.21
CA LEU A 10 -17.90 40.39 69.19
C LEU A 10 -18.42 40.59 67.77
N PHE A 11 -19.74 40.55 67.58
CA PHE A 11 -20.35 40.76 66.27
C PHE A 11 -20.25 42.21 65.80
N PHE A 12 -20.38 43.17 66.71
CA PHE A 12 -20.21 44.59 66.40
C PHE A 12 -18.77 44.95 66.02
N THR A 13 -17.76 44.42 66.71
CA THR A 13 -16.36 44.67 66.34
C THR A 13 -16.00 44.06 64.99
N VAL A 14 -16.46 42.85 64.67
CA VAL A 14 -16.19 42.24 63.36
C VAL A 14 -16.87 43.01 62.22
N LEU A 15 -18.08 43.53 62.44
CA LEU A 15 -18.79 44.33 61.45
C LEU A 15 -18.12 45.69 61.21
N GLU A 16 -17.64 46.35 62.27
CA GLU A 16 -16.88 47.61 62.15
C GLU A 16 -15.58 47.44 61.36
N TRP A 17 -14.85 46.35 61.61
CA TRP A 17 -13.63 46.03 60.85
C TRP A 17 -13.93 45.71 59.37
N ALA A 18 -15.03 45.00 59.08
CA ALA A 18 -15.43 44.71 57.71
C ALA A 18 -15.79 45.98 56.92
N VAL A 19 -16.52 46.91 57.55
CA VAL A 19 -16.86 48.21 56.93
C VAL A 19 -15.61 49.06 56.69
N LEU A 20 -14.67 49.08 57.65
CA LEU A 20 -13.41 49.81 57.50
C LEU A 20 -12.59 49.27 56.32
N ILE A 21 -12.45 47.95 56.20
CA ILE A 21 -11.70 47.30 55.11
C ILE A 21 -12.37 47.58 53.76
N ALA A 22 -13.69 47.44 53.66
CA ALA A 22 -14.42 47.73 52.42
C ALA A 22 -14.27 49.20 51.97
N THR A 23 -14.23 50.12 52.93
CA THR A 23 -14.04 51.55 52.67
C THR A 23 -12.62 51.84 52.17
N ILE A 24 -11.60 51.24 52.79
CA ILE A 24 -10.19 51.39 52.37
C ILE A 24 -9.98 50.83 50.96
N VAL A 25 -10.52 49.64 50.66
CA VAL A 25 -10.44 49.04 49.31
C VAL A 25 -11.12 49.93 48.27
N SER A 26 -12.28 50.50 48.60
CA SER A 26 -12.99 51.42 47.70
C SER A 26 -12.19 52.70 47.43
N ILE A 27 -11.55 53.27 48.45
CA ILE A 27 -10.68 54.45 48.30
C ILE A 27 -9.45 54.13 47.45
N ILE A 28 -8.85 52.94 47.61
CA ILE A 28 -7.71 52.50 46.79
C ILE A 28 -8.14 52.31 45.32
N LEU A 29 -9.31 51.73 45.06
CA LEU A 29 -9.82 51.54 43.70
C LEU A 29 -10.19 52.87 43.02
N ILE A 30 -10.75 53.81 43.77
CA ILE A 30 -11.07 55.15 43.25
C ILE A 30 -9.78 55.93 42.98
N THR A 31 -8.80 55.90 43.89
CA THR A 31 -7.53 56.60 43.69
C THR A 31 -6.71 56.00 42.54
N THR A 32 -6.66 54.67 42.39
CA THR A 32 -6.00 54.02 41.24
C THR A 32 -6.71 54.28 39.91
N SER A 33 -8.04 54.37 39.89
CA SER A 33 -8.80 54.75 38.69
C SER A 33 -8.58 56.22 38.31
N VAL A 34 -8.54 57.14 39.28
CA VAL A 34 -8.29 58.57 39.02
C VAL A 34 -6.85 58.81 38.58
N ILE A 35 -5.87 58.12 39.17
CA ILE A 35 -4.46 58.18 38.74
C ILE A 35 -4.30 57.65 37.32
N SER A 36 -5.02 56.58 36.95
CA SER A 36 -5.02 56.04 35.58
C SER A 36 -5.66 56.99 34.57
N PHE A 37 -6.65 57.78 34.97
CA PHE A 37 -7.32 58.77 34.10
C PHE A 37 -6.55 60.09 33.94
N VAL A 38 -5.70 60.46 34.91
CA VAL A 38 -4.95 61.73 34.89
C VAL A 38 -3.53 61.56 34.31
N LEU A 39 -2.91 60.37 34.42
CA LEU A 39 -1.55 60.13 33.93
C LEU A 39 -1.46 59.48 32.55
N ILE A 40 -2.58 58.98 32.00
CA ILE A 40 -2.64 58.44 30.64
C ILE A 40 -3.46 59.44 29.81
N PRO A 41 -2.85 60.23 28.91
CA PRO A 41 -3.64 61.02 27.98
C PRO A 41 -4.54 60.07 27.17
N PRO A 42 -5.83 60.39 26.97
CA PRO A 42 -6.69 59.54 26.16
C PRO A 42 -6.11 59.48 24.75
N MET A 43 -5.69 58.30 24.31
CA MET A 43 -5.38 58.06 22.91
C MET A 43 -6.57 58.51 22.07
N GLY A 44 -6.32 59.39 21.10
CA GLY A 44 -7.37 59.87 20.22
C GLY A 44 -7.99 58.69 19.48
N LYS A 45 -9.29 58.75 19.20
CA LYS A 45 -10.03 57.73 18.43
C LYS A 45 -9.32 57.34 17.12
N THR A 46 -8.59 58.30 16.52
CA THR A 46 -7.74 58.12 15.34
C THR A 46 -6.51 57.24 15.59
N ASP A 47 -5.88 57.30 16.77
CA ASP A 47 -4.69 56.49 17.07
C ASP A 47 -5.06 55.03 17.31
N MET A 48 -6.25 54.76 17.86
CA MET A 48 -6.75 53.40 18.06
C MET A 48 -7.13 52.73 16.74
N GLU A 49 -7.77 53.46 15.80
CA GLU A 49 -8.02 52.93 14.45
C GLU A 49 -6.71 52.71 13.68
N THR A 50 -5.73 53.61 13.81
CA THR A 50 -4.44 53.48 13.10
C THR A 50 -3.59 52.33 13.68
N VAL A 51 -3.50 52.20 15.01
CA VAL A 51 -2.77 51.10 15.68
C VAL A 51 -3.45 49.76 15.44
N THR A 52 -4.79 49.70 15.43
CA THR A 52 -5.51 48.45 15.13
C THR A 52 -5.36 48.08 13.65
N THR A 53 -5.40 49.06 12.74
CA THR A 53 -5.22 48.81 11.30
C THR A 53 -3.77 48.48 10.95
N ASP A 54 -2.77 49.08 11.60
CA ASP A 54 -1.36 48.75 11.36
C ASP A 54 -0.93 47.45 12.05
N ILE A 55 -1.50 47.07 13.20
CA ILE A 55 -1.27 45.75 13.81
C ILE A 55 -1.98 44.66 13.00
N ILE A 56 -3.21 44.89 12.53
CA ILE A 56 -3.89 43.96 11.63
C ILE A 56 -3.13 43.90 10.30
N ARG A 57 -2.76 45.02 9.68
CA ARG A 57 -2.03 45.03 8.41
C ARG A 57 -0.64 44.43 8.53
N ASN A 58 0.15 44.75 9.57
CA ASN A 58 1.47 44.13 9.75
C ASN A 58 1.38 42.68 10.20
N GLY A 59 0.38 42.31 11.00
CA GLY A 59 0.12 40.92 11.37
C GLY A 59 -0.33 40.08 10.18
N THR A 60 -1.26 40.59 9.37
CA THR A 60 -1.66 39.98 8.10
C THR A 60 -0.53 39.99 7.09
N GLN A 61 0.29 41.04 7.00
CA GLN A 61 1.45 41.08 6.12
C GLN A 61 2.56 40.15 6.60
N GLN A 62 2.76 39.95 7.90
CA GLN A 62 3.68 38.94 8.43
C GLN A 62 3.17 37.54 8.17
N VAL A 63 1.88 37.27 8.36
CA VAL A 63 1.26 35.99 8.00
C VAL A 63 1.34 35.76 6.49
N VAL A 64 1.05 36.77 5.68
CA VAL A 64 1.18 36.72 4.21
C VAL A 64 2.65 36.60 3.80
N ASN A 65 3.60 37.21 4.49
CA ASN A 65 5.02 37.08 4.19
C ASN A 65 5.58 35.73 4.65
N VAL A 66 5.06 35.14 5.72
CA VAL A 66 5.38 33.77 6.16
C VAL A 66 4.75 32.77 5.21
N ILE A 67 3.48 32.96 4.81
CA ILE A 67 2.81 32.19 3.76
C ILE A 67 3.59 32.32 2.46
N ASN A 68 3.94 33.54 2.03
CA ASN A 68 4.70 33.83 0.82
C ASN A 68 6.13 33.33 0.91
N GLN A 69 6.80 33.33 2.07
CA GLN A 69 8.10 32.68 2.24
C GLN A 69 7.97 31.16 2.17
N HIS A 70 6.88 30.58 2.70
CA HIS A 70 6.55 29.16 2.53
C HIS A 70 6.20 28.82 1.07
N THR A 71 5.44 29.66 0.36
CA THR A 71 5.07 29.45 -1.04
C THR A 71 6.23 29.76 -1.99
N SER A 72 7.09 30.72 -1.66
CA SER A 72 8.30 31.04 -2.44
C SER A 72 9.42 30.01 -2.22
N SER A 73 9.40 29.27 -1.11
CA SER A 73 10.28 28.09 -0.94
C SER A 73 9.67 26.79 -1.53
N HIS A 74 8.44 26.82 -2.04
CA HIS A 74 7.73 25.69 -2.64
C HIS A 74 7.31 25.96 -4.10
N SER A 75 8.23 26.39 -4.96
CA SER A 75 7.95 26.44 -6.39
C SER A 75 9.09 25.95 -7.29
N LYS A 76 9.84 24.94 -6.84
CA LYS A 76 10.14 23.88 -7.80
C LYS A 76 8.92 22.97 -7.78
N PRO A 77 8.10 22.93 -8.85
CA PRO A 77 7.04 21.95 -8.91
C PRO A 77 7.68 20.59 -8.67
N ILE A 78 7.27 19.92 -7.61
CA ILE A 78 7.61 18.53 -7.39
C ILE A 78 7.20 17.83 -8.68
N LYS A 79 8.14 17.09 -9.31
CA LYS A 79 7.80 16.33 -10.51
C LYS A 79 6.58 15.49 -10.16
N SER A 80 5.55 15.54 -10.99
CA SER A 80 4.31 14.81 -10.75
C SER A 80 4.53 13.29 -10.66
N SER A 81 5.67 12.78 -11.08
CA SER A 81 6.11 11.41 -10.79
C SER A 81 7.60 11.33 -10.46
N PHE A 82 7.94 10.34 -9.62
CA PHE A 82 9.31 10.05 -9.19
C PHE A 82 9.42 8.57 -8.81
N VAL A 83 10.54 7.94 -9.15
CA VAL A 83 10.91 6.60 -8.68
C VAL A 83 12.42 6.58 -8.42
N LEU A 84 12.83 5.91 -7.35
CA LEU A 84 14.23 5.65 -7.04
C LEU A 84 14.91 4.89 -8.19
N SER A 85 16.14 5.25 -8.52
CA SER A 85 16.95 4.48 -9.47
C SER A 85 17.49 3.19 -8.84
N ASN A 86 17.93 2.25 -9.69
CA ASN A 86 18.71 1.09 -9.27
C ASN A 86 17.96 0.21 -8.25
N LEU A 87 16.73 -0.17 -8.60
CA LEU A 87 15.89 -1.02 -7.79
C LEU A 87 16.16 -2.51 -8.12
N PRO A 88 16.67 -3.33 -7.17
CA PRO A 88 16.82 -4.77 -7.37
C PRO A 88 15.45 -5.46 -7.53
N PRO A 89 15.40 -6.72 -8.01
CA PRO A 89 14.18 -7.52 -8.07
C PRO A 89 13.47 -7.61 -6.72
N VAL A 90 12.12 -7.68 -6.74
CA VAL A 90 11.31 -7.83 -5.52
C VAL A 90 11.43 -9.25 -4.97
N LYS A 91 11.64 -9.37 -3.65
CA LYS A 91 11.71 -10.66 -2.95
C LYS A 91 10.39 -10.93 -2.22
N PHE A 92 10.08 -12.21 -1.99
CA PHE A 92 8.81 -12.65 -1.40
C PHE A 92 8.97 -13.30 -0.02
N GLN A 93 8.06 -12.98 0.89
CA GLN A 93 8.07 -13.46 2.28
C GLN A 93 7.39 -14.83 2.48
N GLY A 94 6.79 -15.38 1.42
CA GLY A 94 6.00 -16.61 1.51
C GLY A 94 4.83 -16.52 2.50
N LYS A 95 4.57 -17.63 3.18
CA LYS A 95 3.50 -17.78 4.18
C LYS A 95 3.87 -17.25 5.57
N ARG A 96 4.90 -16.41 5.67
CA ARG A 96 5.37 -15.81 6.93
C ARG A 96 5.02 -14.33 7.01
N SER A 97 4.88 -13.80 8.21
CA SER A 97 4.57 -12.39 8.46
C SER A 97 5.84 -11.57 8.69
N THR A 98 6.80 -11.64 7.76
CA THR A 98 8.12 -11.00 7.89
C THR A 98 8.29 -9.76 7.01
N CYS A 99 7.19 -9.14 6.56
CA CYS A 99 7.22 -7.92 5.74
C CYS A 99 8.10 -6.80 6.32
N TRP A 100 8.13 -6.66 7.65
CA TRP A 100 9.01 -5.73 8.36
C TRP A 100 10.50 -5.99 8.10
N VAL A 101 10.92 -7.25 7.94
CA VAL A 101 12.29 -7.64 7.60
C VAL A 101 12.63 -7.24 6.18
N PHE A 102 11.81 -7.64 5.21
CA PHE A 102 12.04 -7.35 3.79
C PHE A 102 12.13 -5.85 3.54
N SER A 103 11.27 -5.06 4.18
CA SER A 103 11.33 -3.61 4.08
C SER A 103 12.59 -3.02 4.72
N THR A 104 13.05 -3.57 5.85
CA THR A 104 14.26 -3.09 6.53
C THR A 104 15.54 -3.45 5.77
N ILE A 105 15.65 -4.71 5.34
CA ILE A 105 16.76 -5.21 4.54
C ILE A 105 16.86 -4.42 3.24
N PHE A 106 15.74 -4.09 2.60
CA PHE A 106 15.77 -3.28 1.40
C PHE A 106 16.36 -1.87 1.62
N GLN A 107 16.11 -1.22 2.78
CA GLN A 107 16.78 0.06 3.10
C GLN A 107 18.30 -0.12 3.26
N LEU A 108 18.74 -1.22 3.88
CA LEU A 108 20.16 -1.57 4.04
C LEU A 108 20.85 -1.84 2.70
N GLU A 109 20.23 -2.67 1.86
CA GLU A 109 20.68 -2.95 0.48
C GLU A 109 20.77 -1.66 -0.32
N TYR A 110 19.70 -0.84 -0.32
CA TYR A 110 19.68 0.41 -1.06
C TYR A 110 20.79 1.37 -0.62
N ALA A 111 21.06 1.45 0.69
CA ALA A 111 22.17 2.26 1.21
C ALA A 111 23.54 1.72 0.76
N TYR A 112 23.73 0.39 0.76
CA TYR A 112 24.98 -0.25 0.33
C TYR A 112 25.23 -0.05 -1.17
N ASN A 113 24.16 -0.15 -1.98
CA ASN A 113 24.24 -0.12 -3.44
C ASN A 113 24.66 1.24 -3.99
N LYS A 114 24.62 2.32 -3.19
CA LYS A 114 25.09 3.65 -3.61
C LYS A 114 26.56 3.66 -4.02
N ASP A 115 27.37 2.78 -3.42
CA ASP A 115 28.80 2.64 -3.71
C ASP A 115 29.12 1.46 -4.65
N LEU A 116 28.08 0.75 -5.14
CA LEU A 116 28.22 -0.31 -6.13
C LEU A 116 27.87 0.21 -7.53
N SER A 117 28.84 0.20 -8.44
CA SER A 117 28.61 0.57 -9.84
C SER A 117 27.80 -0.49 -10.59
N ASN A 118 26.57 -0.15 -11.00
CA ASN A 118 25.64 -1.00 -11.75
C ASN A 118 25.42 -2.41 -11.16
N LYS A 119 25.57 -2.53 -9.84
CA LYS A 119 25.43 -3.79 -9.12
C LYS A 119 24.63 -3.55 -7.85
N TYR A 120 24.03 -4.62 -7.34
CA TYR A 120 23.38 -4.60 -6.04
C TYR A 120 23.84 -5.78 -5.19
N ILE A 121 23.90 -5.56 -3.88
CA ILE A 121 24.01 -6.64 -2.91
C ILE A 121 22.62 -7.15 -2.56
N SER A 122 22.51 -8.46 -2.37
CA SER A 122 21.38 -9.11 -1.73
C SER A 122 21.77 -9.56 -0.33
N LEU A 123 21.02 -9.13 0.68
CA LEU A 123 21.25 -9.44 2.08
C LEU A 123 20.25 -10.49 2.57
N ASN A 124 20.58 -11.16 3.69
CA ASN A 124 19.85 -12.32 4.18
C ASN A 124 18.72 -11.94 5.15
N GLU A 125 17.47 -11.98 4.69
CA GLU A 125 16.29 -11.71 5.51
C GLU A 125 16.13 -12.71 6.66
N GLN A 126 16.45 -13.98 6.42
CA GLN A 126 16.25 -15.05 7.40
C GLN A 126 17.17 -14.87 8.62
N ALA A 127 18.46 -14.62 8.39
CA ALA A 127 19.42 -14.34 9.44
C ALA A 127 19.04 -13.07 10.23
N TYR A 128 18.70 -11.98 9.54
CA TYR A 128 18.31 -10.73 10.18
C TYR A 128 17.06 -10.88 11.06
N ALA A 129 16.04 -11.61 10.60
CA ALA A 129 14.83 -11.86 11.36
C ALA A 129 15.14 -12.54 12.71
N ILE A 130 16.01 -13.55 12.68
CA ILE A 130 16.46 -14.26 13.87
C ILE A 130 17.22 -13.31 14.80
N ASP A 131 18.23 -12.59 14.28
CA ASP A 131 19.07 -11.70 15.09
C ASP A 131 18.28 -10.56 15.74
N ALA A 132 17.31 -9.99 15.04
CA ALA A 132 16.49 -8.90 15.55
C ALA A 132 15.55 -9.35 16.68
N VAL A 133 14.99 -10.56 16.59
CA VAL A 133 14.22 -11.13 17.71
C VAL A 133 15.12 -11.53 18.87
N GLU A 134 16.31 -12.08 18.60
CA GLU A 134 17.33 -12.37 19.63
C GLU A 134 17.81 -11.11 20.36
N ALA A 135 18.03 -10.02 19.63
CA ALA A 135 18.40 -8.73 20.20
C ALA A 135 17.29 -8.18 21.11
N CYS A 136 16.02 -8.33 20.70
CA CYS A 136 14.91 -7.98 21.55
C CYS A 136 14.82 -8.85 22.82
N LYS A 137 15.03 -10.17 22.69
CA LYS A 137 15.10 -11.10 23.84
C LYS A 137 16.21 -10.67 24.82
N ALA A 138 17.38 -10.29 24.31
CA ALA A 138 18.51 -9.84 25.11
C ALA A 138 18.25 -8.52 25.86
N ASP A 139 17.36 -7.68 25.33
CA ASP A 139 16.93 -6.42 25.96
C ASP A 139 15.68 -6.59 26.86
N ASP A 140 15.51 -7.77 27.45
CA ASP A 140 14.37 -8.13 28.32
C ASP A 140 13.02 -7.81 27.66
N TYR A 141 12.93 -8.06 26.35
CA TYR A 141 11.74 -7.85 25.53
C TYR A 141 11.26 -6.38 25.45
N LYS A 142 12.08 -5.41 25.86
CA LYS A 142 11.75 -4.00 25.74
C LYS A 142 11.71 -3.59 24.28
N GLY A 143 10.54 -3.15 23.81
CA GLY A 143 10.34 -2.77 22.41
C GLY A 143 9.88 -3.93 21.51
N CYS A 144 9.82 -5.17 22.00
CA CYS A 144 9.12 -6.24 21.29
C CYS A 144 7.61 -5.98 21.23
N PRO A 145 6.92 -6.48 20.18
CA PRO A 145 5.48 -6.70 20.25
C PRO A 145 5.13 -7.43 21.56
N LYS A 146 4.17 -6.90 22.33
CA LYS A 146 3.83 -7.43 23.67
C LYS A 146 3.53 -8.94 23.62
N LYS A 147 3.88 -9.64 24.73
CA LYS A 147 3.73 -11.08 25.12
C LYS A 147 2.48 -11.87 24.66
N ARG A 148 1.50 -11.26 23.97
CA ARG A 148 0.31 -11.95 23.45
C ARG A 148 0.61 -12.76 22.17
N PHE A 149 1.79 -12.58 21.58
CA PHE A 149 2.31 -13.38 20.47
C PHE A 149 3.54 -14.13 20.98
N ASP A 150 3.63 -15.43 20.66
CA ASP A 150 4.90 -16.17 20.82
C ASP A 150 6.00 -15.34 20.18
N TYR A 151 7.14 -15.17 20.87
CA TYR A 151 8.29 -14.42 20.35
C TYR A 151 8.82 -15.11 19.10
N SER A 152 8.28 -14.69 17.97
CA SER A 152 8.41 -15.28 16.64
C SER A 152 8.96 -14.22 15.70
N THR A 153 9.76 -14.66 14.75
CA THR A 153 10.27 -13.84 13.64
C THR A 153 9.14 -13.27 12.76
N ASN A 154 7.93 -13.84 12.85
CA ASN A 154 6.73 -13.35 12.19
C ASN A 154 6.14 -12.07 12.82
N THR A 155 6.75 -11.52 13.87
CA THR A 155 6.29 -10.27 14.47
C THR A 155 7.48 -9.36 14.74
N GLY A 156 7.46 -8.16 14.20
CA GLY A 156 8.53 -7.18 14.39
C GLY A 156 8.22 -5.85 13.74
N TYR A 157 9.19 -4.94 13.82
CA TYR A 157 9.07 -3.57 13.36
C TYR A 157 10.36 -3.14 12.67
N PRO A 158 10.31 -2.31 11.61
CA PRO A 158 11.53 -1.77 11.01
C PRO A 158 12.45 -1.08 12.03
N GLN A 159 11.86 -0.42 13.02
CA GLN A 159 12.55 0.32 14.08
C GLN A 159 13.47 -0.55 14.95
N PHE A 160 13.41 -1.88 14.85
CA PHE A 160 14.38 -2.78 15.49
C PHE A 160 15.82 -2.44 15.07
N LEU A 161 16.02 -2.02 13.82
CA LEU A 161 17.33 -1.62 13.30
C LEU A 161 17.93 -0.44 14.08
N TRP A 162 17.09 0.52 14.49
CA TRP A 162 17.50 1.67 15.31
C TRP A 162 17.61 1.31 16.80
N ARG A 163 16.67 0.50 17.30
CA ARG A 163 16.59 0.18 18.73
C ARG A 163 17.76 -0.67 19.22
N TYR A 164 18.24 -1.59 18.38
CA TYR A 164 19.24 -2.59 18.75
C TYR A 164 20.53 -2.37 17.97
N SER A 165 21.46 -1.60 18.55
CA SER A 165 22.78 -1.36 17.98
C SER A 165 23.59 -2.65 17.75
N SER A 166 23.25 -3.74 18.45
CA SER A 166 23.84 -5.07 18.25
C SER A 166 23.58 -5.68 16.87
N LEU A 167 22.70 -5.10 16.06
CA LEU A 167 22.42 -5.54 14.68
C LEU A 167 23.42 -5.00 13.65
N SER A 168 24.15 -3.92 13.99
CA SER A 168 25.08 -3.19 13.11
C SER A 168 26.11 -4.05 12.39
N ASN A 169 26.52 -5.17 12.97
CA ASN A 169 27.54 -6.09 12.44
C ASN A 169 27.02 -7.53 12.27
N LYS A 170 25.71 -7.73 12.34
CA LYS A 170 25.09 -9.07 12.27
C LYS A 170 24.38 -9.37 10.94
N VAL A 171 24.12 -8.36 10.12
CA VAL A 171 23.53 -8.55 8.80
C VAL A 171 24.49 -9.33 7.91
N LEU A 172 23.98 -10.37 7.25
CA LEU A 172 24.77 -11.30 6.45
C LEU A 172 24.38 -11.23 4.96
N PRO A 173 25.29 -11.62 4.03
CA PRO A 173 24.96 -11.80 2.62
C PRO A 173 23.91 -12.90 2.40
N GLU A 174 23.08 -12.77 1.36
CA GLU A 174 22.06 -13.76 1.01
C GLU A 174 22.64 -15.18 0.88
N SER A 175 23.85 -15.32 0.35
CA SER A 175 24.49 -16.62 0.07
C SER A 175 24.77 -17.51 1.28
N ILE A 176 24.56 -17.03 2.51
CA ILE A 176 24.81 -17.81 3.74
C ILE A 176 23.76 -18.90 3.95
N CYS A 177 22.48 -18.58 3.85
CA CYS A 177 21.39 -19.53 4.09
C CYS A 177 20.13 -19.13 3.31
N GLU A 178 19.32 -20.11 2.92
CA GLU A 178 18.09 -19.87 2.18
C GLU A 178 16.99 -19.27 3.07
N TYR A 179 16.24 -18.31 2.54
CA TYR A 179 15.05 -17.80 3.21
C TYR A 179 13.96 -18.87 3.31
N GLN A 180 13.41 -19.04 4.52
CA GLN A 180 12.37 -20.02 4.77
C GLN A 180 10.99 -19.38 4.60
N THR A 181 10.20 -19.86 3.64
CA THR A 181 8.86 -19.31 3.32
C THR A 181 7.73 -19.83 4.22
N ASN A 182 8.00 -20.83 5.07
CA ASN A 182 7.04 -21.38 6.02
C ASN A 182 7.50 -21.14 7.47
N LYS A 183 6.53 -20.91 8.36
CA LYS A 183 6.73 -20.65 9.78
C LYS A 183 7.43 -21.81 10.51
N ASP A 184 7.24 -23.05 10.08
CA ASP A 184 7.82 -24.23 10.76
C ASP A 184 9.35 -24.18 10.82
N ASN A 185 9.99 -23.53 9.83
CA ASN A 185 11.44 -23.37 9.75
C ASN A 185 11.89 -21.94 10.10
N GLU A 186 11.09 -21.18 10.84
CA GLU A 186 11.35 -19.75 11.05
C GLU A 186 12.69 -19.44 11.74
N TRP A 187 13.28 -20.41 12.44
CA TRP A 187 14.57 -20.31 13.14
C TRP A 187 15.74 -20.97 12.40
N LYS A 188 15.52 -21.54 11.21
CA LYS A 188 16.56 -22.26 10.47
C LYS A 188 17.40 -21.29 9.65
N CYS A 189 18.72 -21.27 9.89
CA CYS A 189 19.71 -20.60 9.04
C CYS A 189 21.07 -21.28 9.28
N ASP A 190 21.32 -22.36 8.55
CA ASP A 190 22.54 -23.14 8.69
C ASP A 190 23.74 -22.29 8.27
N GLY A 191 24.80 -22.26 9.09
CA GLY A 191 26.01 -21.46 8.83
C GLY A 191 25.98 -20.02 9.36
N LYS A 192 24.85 -19.52 9.88
CA LYS A 192 24.71 -18.16 10.46
C LYS A 192 25.81 -17.83 11.47
N GLU A 193 25.97 -18.66 12.50
CA GLU A 193 26.91 -18.41 13.60
C GLU A 193 28.36 -18.36 13.13
N GLN A 194 28.73 -19.21 12.16
CA GLN A 194 30.08 -19.23 11.62
C GLN A 194 30.34 -18.00 10.74
N ALA A 195 29.36 -17.61 9.92
CA ALA A 195 29.45 -16.42 9.07
C ALA A 195 29.56 -15.13 9.90
N GLN A 196 28.86 -15.03 11.02
CA GLN A 196 28.92 -13.85 11.91
C GLN A 196 30.31 -13.62 12.51
N LYS A 197 31.10 -14.68 12.76
CA LYS A 197 32.46 -14.55 13.32
C LYS A 197 33.43 -13.86 12.38
N THR A 198 33.20 -13.95 11.08
CA THR A 198 34.08 -13.40 10.03
C THR A 198 33.36 -12.36 9.17
N ASN A 199 32.25 -11.80 9.67
CA ASN A 199 31.42 -10.88 8.90
C ASN A 199 32.13 -9.53 8.69
N ALA A 200 32.36 -9.16 7.43
CA ALA A 200 32.93 -7.87 7.08
C ALA A 200 31.86 -6.75 7.09
N LEU A 201 30.58 -7.10 6.91
CA LEU A 201 29.47 -6.17 6.83
C LEU A 201 29.25 -5.47 8.18
N LYS A 202 29.40 -4.15 8.17
CA LYS A 202 29.18 -3.28 9.32
C LYS A 202 28.64 -1.92 8.90
N PHE A 203 27.61 -1.46 9.60
CA PHE A 203 26.99 -0.17 9.33
C PHE A 203 26.60 0.54 10.63
N ASP A 204 26.46 1.86 10.54
CA ASP A 204 25.85 2.69 11.57
C ASP A 204 24.52 3.25 11.07
N VAL A 205 23.51 3.26 11.94
CA VAL A 205 22.30 4.06 11.74
C VAL A 205 22.52 5.40 12.43
N LYS A 206 22.72 6.48 11.67
CA LYS A 206 23.01 7.82 12.21
C LYS A 206 21.76 8.52 12.73
N SER A 207 20.62 8.26 12.11
CA SER A 207 19.33 8.81 12.51
C SER A 207 18.16 7.98 11.99
N ILE A 208 17.01 8.13 12.63
CA ILE A 208 15.72 7.61 12.19
C ILE A 208 14.74 8.78 12.02
N ALA A 209 13.93 8.75 10.96
CA ALA A 209 12.86 9.71 10.72
C ALA A 209 11.52 9.00 10.56
N THR A 210 10.44 9.67 10.97
CA THR A 210 9.06 9.19 10.80
C THR A 210 8.22 10.21 10.07
N PHE A 211 7.40 9.76 9.13
CA PHE A 211 6.59 10.60 8.26
C PHE A 211 5.12 10.17 8.34
N ARG A 212 4.18 11.12 8.32
CA ARG A 212 2.74 10.87 8.53
C ARG A 212 1.84 11.49 7.48
N THR A 213 2.34 12.40 6.64
CA THR A 213 1.56 12.96 5.53
C THR A 213 2.04 12.46 4.18
N ILE A 214 1.19 12.58 3.16
CA ILE A 214 1.55 12.22 1.77
C ILE A 214 2.73 13.07 1.30
N GLU A 215 2.73 14.37 1.59
CA GLU A 215 3.79 15.30 1.20
C GLU A 215 5.13 14.94 1.85
N GLU A 216 5.11 14.63 3.15
CA GLU A 216 6.31 14.19 3.88
C GLU A 216 6.87 12.89 3.29
N LEU A 217 6.01 11.92 2.97
CA LEU A 217 6.41 10.65 2.36
C LEU A 217 6.99 10.86 0.94
N LYS A 218 6.42 11.78 0.15
CA LYS A 218 6.94 12.15 -1.18
C LYS A 218 8.32 12.80 -1.11
N GLU A 219 8.57 13.67 -0.13
CA GLU A 219 9.90 14.26 0.07
C GLU A 219 10.91 13.25 0.62
N ALA A 220 10.47 12.37 1.52
CA ALA A 220 11.30 11.32 2.09
C ALA A 220 11.76 10.31 1.03
N VAL A 221 10.86 9.89 0.13
CA VAL A 221 11.22 8.89 -0.90
C VAL A 221 12.26 9.41 -1.88
N LYS A 222 12.37 10.74 -2.09
CA LYS A 222 13.42 11.33 -2.93
C LYS A 222 14.84 11.11 -2.38
N GLN A 223 14.96 10.84 -1.08
CA GLN A 223 16.24 10.64 -0.39
C GLN A 223 16.61 9.15 -0.26
N GLY A 224 15.65 8.26 -0.44
CA GLY A 224 15.82 6.81 -0.33
C GLY A 224 14.49 6.11 -0.04
N PRO A 225 14.48 4.78 0.06
CA PRO A 225 13.27 4.02 0.35
C PRO A 225 12.66 4.38 1.71
N VAL A 226 11.33 4.26 1.82
CA VAL A 226 10.60 4.50 3.06
C VAL A 226 9.78 3.26 3.43
N SER A 227 10.05 2.67 4.59
CA SER A 227 9.22 1.60 5.15
C SER A 227 7.89 2.19 5.63
N LEU A 228 6.82 1.94 4.90
CA LEU A 228 5.48 2.35 5.27
C LEU A 228 4.83 1.26 6.12
N VAL A 229 4.65 1.55 7.40
CA VAL A 229 3.84 0.75 8.30
C VAL A 229 2.39 1.19 8.11
N LEU A 230 1.51 0.25 7.78
CA LEU A 230 0.09 0.52 7.57
C LEU A 230 -0.79 -0.48 8.33
N VAL A 231 -1.87 0.01 8.91
CA VAL A 231 -2.94 -0.82 9.45
C VAL A 231 -3.67 -1.49 8.29
N LEU A 232 -3.85 -2.80 8.38
CA LEU A 232 -4.70 -3.53 7.45
C LEU A 232 -6.16 -3.42 7.90
N VAL A 233 -6.96 -2.84 7.03
CA VAL A 233 -8.41 -2.70 7.19
C VAL A 233 -9.10 -3.45 6.06
N GLN A 234 -10.06 -4.30 6.41
CA GLN A 234 -10.88 -4.99 5.43
C GLN A 234 -11.95 -4.04 4.92
N GLY A 235 -11.89 -3.79 3.61
CA GLY A 235 -12.94 -3.10 2.87
C GLY A 235 -14.16 -4.00 2.65
N GLN A 236 -15.26 -3.40 2.23
CA GLN A 236 -16.49 -4.14 1.94
C GLN A 236 -17.25 -3.48 0.79
N TYR A 237 -17.75 -4.31 -0.13
CA TYR A 237 -18.71 -3.93 -1.16
C TYR A 237 -20.13 -4.08 -0.62
N ILE A 238 -21.02 -3.14 -0.94
CA ILE A 238 -22.43 -3.18 -0.57
C ILE A 238 -23.26 -3.05 -1.84
N ILE A 239 -23.95 -4.14 -2.20
CA ILE A 239 -24.66 -4.24 -3.48
C ILE A 239 -26.12 -4.58 -3.17
N GLN A 240 -27.06 -3.80 -3.69
CA GLN A 240 -28.48 -4.09 -3.50
C GLN A 240 -28.87 -5.35 -4.28
N VAL A 241 -29.67 -6.22 -3.66
CA VAL A 241 -30.14 -7.48 -4.26
C VAL A 241 -31.63 -7.68 -4.01
N ASP A 242 -32.28 -8.44 -4.90
CA ASP A 242 -33.73 -8.63 -4.85
C ASP A 242 -34.19 -9.66 -3.79
N ASN A 243 -33.32 -10.61 -3.43
CA ASN A 243 -33.67 -11.71 -2.52
C ASN A 243 -32.44 -12.28 -1.79
N LYS A 244 -32.69 -13.13 -0.79
CA LYS A 244 -31.66 -13.79 0.04
C LYS A 244 -30.92 -14.94 -0.64
N ASP A 245 -31.43 -15.43 -1.77
CA ASP A 245 -30.83 -16.54 -2.53
C ASP A 245 -29.98 -16.04 -3.71
N ASN A 246 -29.68 -14.73 -3.75
CA ASN A 246 -28.87 -14.13 -4.79
C ASN A 246 -27.47 -14.77 -4.83
N ILE A 247 -26.96 -15.04 -6.04
CA ILE A 247 -25.68 -15.70 -6.27
C ILE A 247 -24.48 -14.98 -5.63
N LEU A 248 -24.53 -13.65 -5.50
CA LEU A 248 -23.49 -12.87 -4.81
C LEU A 248 -23.34 -13.29 -3.34
N GLY A 249 -24.41 -13.77 -2.71
CA GLY A 249 -24.39 -14.32 -1.35
C GLY A 249 -23.60 -15.62 -1.21
N LYS A 250 -23.22 -16.27 -2.32
CA LYS A 250 -22.35 -17.45 -2.31
C LYS A 250 -20.87 -17.11 -2.26
N ILE A 251 -20.49 -15.84 -2.43
CA ILE A 251 -19.08 -15.41 -2.34
C ILE A 251 -18.59 -15.68 -0.91
N PRO A 252 -17.40 -16.29 -0.71
CA PRO A 252 -16.91 -16.58 0.62
C PRO A 252 -16.87 -15.34 1.52
N GLY A 253 -17.54 -15.42 2.67
CA GLY A 253 -17.65 -14.33 3.64
C GLY A 253 -18.72 -13.28 3.31
N ALA A 254 -19.47 -13.43 2.21
CA ALA A 254 -20.58 -12.55 1.90
C ALA A 254 -21.79 -12.79 2.83
N GLU A 255 -22.50 -11.73 3.17
CA GLU A 255 -23.73 -11.78 3.96
C GLU A 255 -24.85 -11.02 3.26
N ILE A 256 -26.08 -11.55 3.25
CA ILE A 256 -27.26 -10.82 2.77
C ILE A 256 -28.12 -10.37 3.96
N LYS A 257 -28.27 -9.06 4.13
CA LYS A 257 -29.07 -8.42 5.18
C LYS A 257 -29.64 -7.09 4.70
N GLU A 258 -30.44 -6.43 5.53
CA GLU A 258 -31.02 -5.13 5.17
C GLU A 258 -29.94 -4.09 4.85
N CYS A 259 -30.22 -3.25 3.85
CA CYS A 259 -29.35 -2.16 3.45
C CYS A 259 -29.29 -1.08 4.56
N PRO A 260 -28.20 -0.29 4.65
CA PRO A 260 -28.08 0.70 5.71
C PRO A 260 -29.08 1.86 5.61
N GLU A 261 -29.57 2.15 4.41
CA GLU A 261 -30.36 3.36 4.11
C GLU A 261 -31.85 3.09 3.88
N ASN A 262 -32.25 1.82 3.73
CA ASN A 262 -33.63 1.44 3.42
C ASN A 262 -33.92 -0.03 3.83
N SER A 263 -35.16 -0.47 3.67
CA SER A 263 -35.59 -1.83 3.97
C SER A 263 -35.31 -2.85 2.85
N ASN A 264 -34.58 -2.49 1.80
CA ASN A 264 -34.19 -3.44 0.75
C ASN A 264 -33.08 -4.37 1.28
N LEU A 265 -32.83 -5.46 0.55
CA LEU A 265 -31.73 -6.36 0.86
C LEU A 265 -30.45 -5.92 0.15
N CYS A 266 -29.34 -6.00 0.87
CA CYS A 266 -28.00 -5.77 0.34
C CYS A 266 -27.15 -7.01 0.62
N VAL A 267 -26.32 -7.38 -0.36
CA VAL A 267 -25.20 -8.28 -0.14
C VAL A 267 -23.97 -7.47 0.26
N TYR A 268 -23.26 -8.00 1.24
CA TYR A 268 -22.13 -7.40 1.91
C TYR A 268 -20.93 -8.29 1.67
N ILE A 269 -20.06 -7.92 0.72
CA ILE A 269 -18.96 -8.78 0.27
C ILE A 269 -17.64 -8.21 0.81
N PRO A 270 -16.86 -8.97 1.60
CA PRO A 270 -15.54 -8.53 2.04
C PRO A 270 -14.63 -8.37 0.82
N SER A 271 -13.96 -7.22 0.71
CA SER A 271 -12.98 -7.00 -0.35
C SER A 271 -11.65 -7.65 0.01
N GLU A 272 -10.89 -8.01 -1.02
CA GLU A 272 -9.46 -8.20 -0.86
C GLU A 272 -8.78 -6.86 -0.55
N ARG A 273 -7.55 -6.92 -0.05
CA ARG A 273 -6.73 -5.72 0.20
C ARG A 273 -6.06 -5.17 -1.07
N ILE A 274 -5.84 -6.03 -2.06
CA ILE A 274 -5.18 -5.75 -3.33
C ILE A 274 -6.00 -6.41 -4.43
N THR A 275 -6.23 -5.71 -5.53
CA THR A 275 -6.92 -6.27 -6.70
C THR A 275 -6.04 -7.26 -7.48
N ASN A 276 -6.64 -8.02 -8.39
CA ASN A 276 -5.88 -8.81 -9.35
C ASN A 276 -5.01 -7.97 -10.30
N ASP A 277 -5.17 -6.63 -10.31
CA ASP A 277 -4.32 -5.67 -11.04
C ASP A 277 -3.21 -5.07 -10.17
N GLY A 278 -3.09 -5.44 -8.89
CA GLY A 278 -2.02 -4.93 -8.03
C GLY A 278 -2.25 -3.51 -7.50
N GLU A 279 -3.51 -3.06 -7.47
CA GLU A 279 -3.92 -1.82 -6.80
C GLU A 279 -4.46 -2.13 -5.40
N TYR A 280 -3.96 -1.42 -4.37
CA TYR A 280 -4.56 -1.45 -3.04
C TYR A 280 -5.94 -0.80 -3.04
N ILE A 281 -6.92 -1.40 -2.36
CA ILE A 281 -8.30 -0.92 -2.39
C ILE A 281 -8.97 -0.97 -1.02
N ILE A 282 -9.89 -0.02 -0.82
CA ILE A 282 -10.92 -0.04 0.23
C ILE A 282 -12.18 0.52 -0.43
N PRO A 283 -13.09 -0.32 -0.97
CA PRO A 283 -14.17 0.13 -1.84
C PRO A 283 -15.14 1.11 -1.17
N GLU A 284 -15.89 0.68 -0.16
CA GLU A 284 -16.90 1.55 0.48
C GLU A 284 -16.68 1.74 1.97
N ARG A 285 -16.70 0.65 2.76
CA ARG A 285 -16.55 0.72 4.21
C ARG A 285 -15.31 0.01 4.71
N ALA A 286 -14.59 0.72 5.59
CA ALA A 286 -13.51 0.20 6.42
C ALA A 286 -14.11 -0.36 7.72
N ASN A 287 -14.51 -1.64 7.72
CA ASN A 287 -15.29 -2.19 8.83
C ASN A 287 -14.42 -2.79 9.93
N ASN A 288 -13.37 -3.54 9.55
CA ASN A 288 -12.59 -4.31 10.51
C ASN A 288 -11.09 -4.15 10.29
N ARG A 289 -10.39 -3.73 11.35
CA ARG A 289 -8.94 -3.85 11.45
C ARG A 289 -8.60 -5.32 11.75
N TYR A 290 -7.71 -5.91 10.95
CA TYR A 290 -7.30 -7.30 11.15
C TYR A 290 -5.79 -7.50 11.29
N GLY A 291 -4.97 -6.47 11.03
CA GLY A 291 -3.52 -6.60 11.19
C GLY A 291 -2.75 -5.32 10.90
N TYR A 292 -1.43 -5.50 10.74
CA TYR A 292 -0.51 -4.51 10.22
C TYR A 292 0.28 -5.12 9.07
N HIS A 293 0.73 -4.29 8.15
CA HIS A 293 1.65 -4.66 7.09
C HIS A 293 2.75 -3.61 6.95
N VAL A 294 3.88 -4.02 6.39
CA VAL A 294 4.96 -3.11 6.04
C VAL A 294 5.26 -3.27 4.56
N VAL A 295 5.11 -2.18 3.81
CA VAL A 295 5.53 -2.09 2.40
C VAL A 295 6.62 -1.05 2.29
N THR A 296 7.33 -1.02 1.16
CA THR A 296 8.36 0.01 0.96
C THR A 296 7.96 0.95 -0.17
N ILE A 297 7.83 2.24 0.13
CA ILE A 297 7.64 3.27 -0.89
C ILE A 297 8.97 3.47 -1.61
N VAL A 298 8.93 3.36 -2.93
CA VAL A 298 10.07 3.56 -3.84
C VAL A 298 9.83 4.66 -4.86
N GLY A 299 8.60 5.18 -4.91
CA GLY A 299 8.23 6.28 -5.78
C GLY A 299 6.78 6.72 -5.59
N TYR A 300 6.34 7.61 -6.47
CA TYR A 300 4.97 8.08 -6.58
C TYR A 300 4.66 8.55 -7.99
N ASN A 301 3.37 8.60 -8.32
CA ASN A 301 2.85 9.18 -9.54
C ASN A 301 1.50 9.86 -9.25
N ASP A 302 1.48 11.18 -9.27
CA ASP A 302 0.32 12.04 -9.03
C ASP A 302 -0.70 12.00 -10.17
N ASN A 303 -0.27 11.55 -11.35
CA ASN A 303 -1.11 11.41 -12.53
C ASN A 303 -1.64 9.98 -12.71
N TYR A 304 -1.31 9.06 -11.80
CA TYR A 304 -1.86 7.71 -11.84
C TYR A 304 -3.38 7.78 -11.59
N ILE A 305 -4.16 7.26 -12.53
CA ILE A 305 -5.62 7.16 -12.40
C ILE A 305 -5.95 5.77 -11.88
N THR A 306 -6.53 5.73 -10.69
CA THR A 306 -6.93 4.50 -10.02
C THR A 306 -8.18 3.89 -10.66
N LYS A 307 -8.54 2.67 -10.28
CA LYS A 307 -9.80 2.07 -10.75
C LYS A 307 -11.04 2.79 -10.22
N ASP A 308 -10.95 3.49 -9.09
CA ASP A 308 -12.01 4.39 -8.58
C ASP A 308 -11.98 5.82 -9.15
N ASN A 309 -11.23 6.03 -10.24
CA ASN A 309 -11.08 7.32 -10.91
C ASN A 309 -10.58 8.44 -9.97
N THR A 310 -9.83 8.08 -8.94
CA THR A 310 -9.06 9.03 -8.13
C THR A 310 -7.66 9.20 -8.71
N CYS A 311 -7.01 10.31 -8.37
CA CYS A 311 -5.67 10.62 -8.87
C CYS A 311 -4.63 10.43 -7.79
N GLY A 312 -3.51 9.82 -8.17
CA GLY A 312 -2.30 9.80 -7.37
C GLY A 312 -2.14 8.52 -6.56
N ALA A 313 -0.93 7.95 -6.64
CA ALA A 313 -0.56 6.77 -5.88
C ALA A 313 0.93 6.80 -5.50
N PHE A 314 1.24 6.13 -4.39
CA PHE A 314 2.61 5.67 -4.14
C PHE A 314 2.89 4.42 -4.96
N ILE A 315 4.13 4.32 -5.43
CA ILE A 315 4.68 3.12 -6.06
C ILE A 315 5.39 2.36 -4.94
N ILE A 316 4.86 1.19 -4.60
CA ILE A 316 5.34 0.40 -3.47
C ILE A 316 5.94 -0.92 -3.94
N ARG A 317 7.01 -1.34 -3.25
CA ARG A 317 7.55 -2.69 -3.27
C ARG A 317 6.91 -3.47 -2.12
N ASP A 318 6.23 -4.57 -2.45
CA ASP A 318 5.48 -5.39 -1.49
C ASP A 318 5.92 -6.85 -1.56
N SER A 319 6.38 -7.39 -0.43
CA SER A 319 6.94 -8.74 -0.32
C SER A 319 5.89 -9.86 -0.27
N THR A 320 4.62 -9.56 -0.55
CA THR A 320 3.57 -10.59 -0.58
C THR A 320 3.71 -11.53 -1.78
N ASP A 321 3.81 -12.83 -1.50
CA ASP A 321 4.05 -13.94 -2.44
C ASP A 321 2.85 -14.35 -3.32
N ASP A 322 1.69 -13.73 -3.12
CA ASP A 322 0.45 -14.13 -3.78
C ASP A 322 0.33 -13.59 -5.21
N THR A 323 1.40 -13.62 -6.03
CA THR A 323 1.36 -13.16 -7.43
C THR A 323 0.36 -13.94 -8.31
N LEU A 324 -0.11 -15.09 -7.84
CA LEU A 324 -1.20 -15.87 -8.45
C LEU A 324 -2.61 -15.35 -8.09
N VAL A 325 -2.75 -14.51 -7.06
CA VAL A 325 -4.05 -13.97 -6.62
C VAL A 325 -4.06 -12.44 -6.69
N TYR A 326 -3.01 -11.77 -6.22
CA TYR A 326 -2.86 -10.33 -6.32
C TYR A 326 -1.94 -9.95 -7.47
N GLY A 327 -2.40 -9.00 -8.28
CA GLY A 327 -1.59 -8.47 -9.36
C GLY A 327 -0.34 -7.76 -8.86
N SER A 328 0.58 -7.55 -9.78
CA SER A 328 1.71 -6.65 -9.58
C SER A 328 2.14 -6.07 -10.92
N HIS A 329 2.99 -5.07 -10.85
CA HIS A 329 3.47 -4.34 -12.01
C HIS A 329 4.97 -4.11 -11.96
N SER A 330 5.51 -3.69 -13.10
CA SER A 330 6.78 -2.98 -13.15
C SER A 330 6.63 -1.57 -12.58
N TYR A 331 7.71 -1.03 -12.01
CA TYR A 331 7.69 0.35 -11.52
C TYR A 331 7.57 1.36 -12.67
N GLN A 332 8.04 1.02 -13.88
CA GLN A 332 7.95 1.84 -15.08
C GLN A 332 6.49 2.03 -15.51
N TYR A 333 5.67 0.98 -15.49
CA TYR A 333 4.24 1.08 -15.76
C TYR A 333 3.54 1.99 -14.75
N LEU A 334 3.78 1.79 -13.45
CA LEU A 334 3.16 2.61 -12.41
C LEU A 334 3.62 4.08 -12.46
N LYS A 335 4.83 4.34 -12.96
CA LYS A 335 5.35 5.70 -13.21
C LYS A 335 4.76 6.35 -14.49
N GLY A 336 4.12 5.56 -15.36
CA GLY A 336 3.58 6.01 -16.65
C GLY A 336 4.59 6.01 -17.80
N GLU A 337 5.66 5.21 -17.71
CA GLU A 337 6.70 5.08 -18.74
C GLU A 337 6.49 3.88 -19.65
N HIS A 338 5.70 2.89 -19.23
CA HIS A 338 5.32 1.73 -20.03
C HIS A 338 3.85 1.83 -20.45
N SER A 339 3.55 1.38 -21.66
CA SER A 339 2.18 1.13 -22.08
C SER A 339 1.63 -0.12 -21.39
N GLU A 340 0.31 -0.28 -21.42
CA GLU A 340 -0.35 -1.49 -20.93
C GLU A 340 0.06 -2.74 -21.72
N TRP A 341 0.44 -2.58 -22.99
CA TRP A 341 0.99 -3.66 -23.81
C TRP A 341 2.40 -4.08 -23.38
N ASP A 342 3.28 -3.10 -23.17
CA ASP A 342 4.65 -3.35 -22.70
C ASP A 342 4.58 -4.06 -21.35
N GLU A 343 3.69 -3.59 -20.49
CA GLU A 343 3.51 -4.13 -19.16
C GLU A 343 3.07 -5.58 -19.18
N ARG A 344 2.14 -5.99 -20.07
CA ARG A 344 1.74 -7.40 -20.16
C ARG A 344 2.87 -8.34 -20.58
N THR A 345 3.92 -7.85 -21.24
CA THR A 345 5.10 -8.68 -21.54
C THR A 345 5.97 -8.95 -20.32
N LEU A 346 5.82 -8.13 -19.27
CA LEU A 346 6.53 -8.27 -18.00
C LEU A 346 5.62 -8.88 -16.94
N CYS A 347 4.50 -8.22 -16.65
CA CYS A 347 3.57 -8.50 -15.57
C CYS A 347 2.15 -8.66 -16.11
N ALA A 348 1.87 -9.82 -16.73
CA ALA A 348 0.62 -10.06 -17.43
C ALA A 348 -0.64 -10.10 -16.54
N ASN A 349 -0.49 -10.35 -15.23
CA ASN A 349 -1.60 -10.45 -14.27
C ASN A 349 -2.75 -11.35 -14.79
N VAL A 350 -2.44 -12.59 -15.17
CA VAL A 350 -3.38 -13.50 -15.89
C VAL A 350 -4.70 -13.76 -15.16
N TYR A 351 -4.76 -13.56 -13.85
CA TYR A 351 -5.99 -13.70 -13.06
C TYR A 351 -6.83 -12.43 -12.97
N ASN A 352 -6.38 -11.33 -13.57
CA ASN A 352 -7.13 -10.08 -13.65
C ASN A 352 -8.22 -10.18 -14.72
N PRO A 353 -9.52 -10.10 -14.36
CA PRO A 353 -10.60 -10.16 -15.33
C PRO A 353 -10.56 -9.07 -16.40
N LEU A 354 -9.94 -7.91 -16.11
CA LEU A 354 -9.75 -6.85 -17.09
C LEU A 354 -8.68 -7.18 -18.15
N GLY A 355 -7.81 -8.14 -17.87
CA GLY A 355 -6.79 -8.65 -18.80
C GLY A 355 -7.28 -9.84 -19.63
N TRP A 356 -8.51 -10.31 -19.44
CA TRP A 356 -9.08 -11.43 -20.18
C TRP A 356 -9.63 -10.98 -21.55
N ASP A 357 -9.62 -11.88 -22.53
CA ASP A 357 -10.09 -11.58 -23.89
C ASP A 357 -11.19 -12.53 -24.36
N SER A 358 -11.96 -12.08 -25.34
CA SER A 358 -13.00 -12.87 -25.99
C SER A 358 -12.48 -13.44 -27.30
N CYS A 359 -12.47 -14.76 -27.47
CA CYS A 359 -12.30 -15.40 -28.77
C CYS A 359 -13.63 -15.59 -29.52
N VAL A 360 -14.77 -15.30 -28.87
CA VAL A 360 -16.11 -15.61 -29.39
C VAL A 360 -16.48 -14.67 -30.54
N TYR A 361 -16.03 -13.41 -30.48
CA TYR A 361 -16.32 -12.36 -31.46
C TYR A 361 -15.13 -12.04 -32.38
N MET A 362 -14.02 -12.79 -32.27
CA MET A 362 -12.86 -12.62 -33.14
C MET A 362 -13.16 -13.23 -34.51
N ASN A 363 -13.94 -12.55 -35.35
CA ASN A 363 -14.06 -12.91 -36.76
C ASN A 363 -12.77 -12.52 -37.51
N PRO A 364 -12.26 -13.36 -38.43
CA PRO A 364 -11.35 -12.91 -39.47
C PRO A 364 -12.12 -12.05 -40.49
N GLY A 365 -12.35 -10.77 -40.18
CA GLY A 365 -12.93 -9.79 -41.10
C GLY A 365 -14.09 -8.94 -40.54
N PRO A 366 -14.44 -7.81 -41.21
CA PRO A 366 -15.41 -6.86 -40.70
C PRO A 366 -16.81 -7.48 -40.71
N THR A 367 -17.47 -7.53 -39.55
CA THR A 367 -18.83 -8.07 -39.43
C THR A 367 -19.82 -6.98 -39.01
N GLY A 368 -20.96 -6.98 -39.69
CA GLY A 368 -22.10 -6.11 -39.43
C GLY A 368 -23.04 -6.70 -38.36
N ASP A 369 -23.77 -5.77 -37.74
CA ASP A 369 -24.73 -5.93 -36.64
C ASP A 369 -25.84 -6.98 -36.86
N SER A 370 -25.58 -8.24 -36.51
CA SER A 370 -26.63 -9.24 -36.31
C SER A 370 -26.45 -9.90 -34.95
N LYS A 371 -27.53 -10.00 -34.16
CA LYS A 371 -27.54 -10.81 -32.93
C LYS A 371 -27.22 -12.27 -33.30
N VAL A 372 -26.03 -12.73 -32.93
CA VAL A 372 -25.57 -14.10 -33.20
C VAL A 372 -26.34 -15.06 -32.29
N VAL A 373 -27.10 -15.99 -32.88
CA VAL A 373 -27.89 -16.99 -32.14
C VAL A 373 -27.04 -18.19 -31.71
N LYS A 374 -25.92 -18.45 -32.41
CA LYS A 374 -24.97 -19.52 -32.13
C LYS A 374 -23.59 -19.16 -32.67
N TYR A 375 -22.54 -19.33 -31.86
CA TYR A 375 -21.18 -18.99 -32.26
C TYR A 375 -20.49 -20.20 -32.93
N ASP A 376 -19.90 -20.01 -34.10
CA ASP A 376 -19.01 -21.00 -34.70
C ASP A 376 -17.62 -20.88 -34.09
N LEU A 377 -17.37 -21.73 -33.10
CA LEU A 377 -16.13 -21.71 -32.33
C LEU A 377 -15.00 -22.49 -33.02
N LYS A 378 -15.26 -23.27 -34.08
CA LYS A 378 -14.27 -24.15 -34.71
C LYS A 378 -13.11 -23.37 -35.32
N ALA A 379 -13.39 -22.20 -35.89
CA ALA A 379 -12.38 -21.33 -36.48
C ALA A 379 -11.70 -20.42 -35.44
N THR A 380 -12.29 -20.26 -34.25
CA THR A 380 -11.86 -19.29 -33.23
C THR A 380 -11.46 -19.99 -31.93
N CYS A 381 -12.33 -20.02 -30.92
CA CYS A 381 -12.08 -20.52 -29.57
C CYS A 381 -11.64 -21.99 -29.48
N LEU A 382 -12.00 -22.83 -30.45
CA LEU A 382 -11.65 -24.25 -30.49
C LEU A 382 -10.49 -24.56 -31.45
N ASN A 383 -9.97 -23.56 -32.16
CA ASN A 383 -8.79 -23.73 -32.98
C ASN A 383 -7.54 -23.57 -32.11
N GLU A 384 -6.94 -24.70 -31.72
CA GLU A 384 -5.79 -24.72 -30.81
C GLU A 384 -4.60 -23.90 -31.33
N LYS A 385 -4.32 -23.94 -32.64
CA LYS A 385 -3.22 -23.17 -33.24
C LYS A 385 -3.51 -21.67 -33.13
N TYR A 386 -4.70 -21.26 -33.56
CA TYR A 386 -5.16 -19.87 -33.47
C TYR A 386 -5.10 -19.33 -32.04
N ILE A 387 -5.64 -20.08 -31.07
CA ILE A 387 -5.69 -19.65 -29.68
C ILE A 387 -4.30 -19.57 -29.08
N LYS A 388 -3.44 -20.55 -29.35
CA LYS A 388 -2.05 -20.52 -28.89
C LYS A 388 -1.30 -19.29 -29.41
N GLU A 389 -1.42 -19.00 -30.72
CA GLU A 389 -0.81 -17.82 -31.33
C GLU A 389 -1.39 -16.52 -30.76
N ASN A 390 -2.72 -16.42 -30.63
CA ASN A 390 -3.38 -15.26 -30.05
C ASN A 390 -2.95 -15.01 -28.59
N VAL A 391 -2.91 -16.04 -27.75
CA VAL A 391 -2.48 -15.93 -26.35
C VAL A 391 -1.01 -15.52 -26.24
N LEU A 392 -0.12 -16.07 -27.07
CA LEU A 392 1.29 -15.68 -27.09
C LEU A 392 1.50 -14.22 -27.52
N ASN A 393 0.70 -13.74 -28.48
CA ASN A 393 0.81 -12.38 -29.01
C ASN A 393 0.17 -11.35 -28.07
N THR A 394 -1.04 -11.62 -27.58
CA THR A 394 -1.81 -10.66 -26.76
C THR A 394 -1.45 -10.72 -25.29
N ARG A 395 -0.88 -11.85 -24.82
CA ARG A 395 -0.68 -12.17 -23.41
C ARG A 395 -1.97 -12.14 -22.60
N LYS A 396 -3.10 -12.44 -23.24
CA LYS A 396 -4.42 -12.53 -22.62
C LYS A 396 -4.96 -13.94 -22.68
N PRO A 397 -5.48 -14.48 -21.57
CA PRO A 397 -6.22 -15.73 -21.62
C PRO A 397 -7.58 -15.52 -22.28
N THR A 398 -8.05 -16.55 -22.99
CA THR A 398 -9.31 -16.57 -23.74
C THR A 398 -10.23 -17.71 -23.33
N GLU A 399 -9.70 -18.73 -22.65
CA GLU A 399 -10.46 -19.90 -22.21
C GLU A 399 -10.35 -20.07 -20.69
N PHE A 400 -11.49 -20.35 -20.07
CA PHE A 400 -11.65 -20.40 -18.64
C PHE A 400 -12.30 -21.70 -18.18
N LYS A 401 -11.94 -22.12 -16.97
CA LYS A 401 -12.52 -23.25 -16.25
C LYS A 401 -13.21 -22.75 -14.98
N CYS A 402 -14.35 -23.37 -14.68
CA CYS A 402 -15.00 -23.18 -13.39
C CYS A 402 -14.28 -24.01 -12.32
N ILE A 403 -13.95 -23.39 -11.19
CA ILE A 403 -13.29 -24.04 -10.05
C ILE A 403 -14.21 -24.15 -8.82
N ASN A 404 -15.43 -23.61 -8.90
CA ASN A 404 -16.41 -23.68 -7.81
C ASN A 404 -17.83 -23.97 -8.34
N SER A 405 -18.33 -25.17 -8.01
CA SER A 405 -19.64 -25.68 -8.42
C SER A 405 -20.83 -24.86 -7.91
N ASP A 406 -20.63 -24.00 -6.91
CA ASP A 406 -21.67 -23.12 -6.39
C ASP A 406 -22.07 -22.02 -7.38
N PHE A 407 -21.17 -21.68 -8.32
CA PHE A 407 -21.34 -20.60 -9.29
C PHE A 407 -21.56 -21.10 -10.72
N CYS A 408 -20.86 -22.16 -11.11
CA CYS A 408 -20.81 -22.65 -12.49
C CYS A 408 -20.52 -24.15 -12.54
N ASP A 409 -20.76 -24.81 -13.68
CA ASP A 409 -20.47 -26.23 -13.88
C ASP A 409 -18.97 -26.46 -14.11
N THR A 410 -18.32 -27.23 -13.23
CA THR A 410 -16.88 -27.54 -13.27
C THR A 410 -16.47 -28.48 -14.42
N THR A 411 -17.44 -29.04 -15.15
CA THR A 411 -17.21 -29.95 -16.28
C THR A 411 -17.26 -29.25 -17.64
N LYS A 412 -17.65 -27.96 -17.67
CA LYS A 412 -17.82 -27.19 -18.90
C LYS A 412 -16.61 -26.30 -19.19
N ARG A 413 -16.53 -25.83 -20.44
CA ARG A 413 -15.56 -24.82 -20.89
C ARG A 413 -16.25 -23.46 -20.95
N TYR A 414 -15.52 -22.39 -20.65
CA TYR A 414 -16.07 -21.04 -20.61
C TYR A 414 -15.24 -20.10 -21.49
N PHE A 415 -15.93 -19.27 -22.27
CA PHE A 415 -15.31 -18.23 -23.10
C PHE A 415 -16.03 -16.91 -22.86
N ILE A 416 -15.32 -15.80 -22.73
CA ILE A 416 -15.97 -14.50 -22.53
C ILE A 416 -16.74 -14.13 -23.79
N SER A 417 -18.02 -13.76 -23.65
CA SER A 417 -18.81 -13.15 -24.71
C SER A 417 -18.89 -11.63 -24.52
N SER A 418 -19.07 -11.15 -23.29
CA SER A 418 -19.07 -9.71 -23.04
C SER A 418 -18.59 -9.35 -21.64
N THR A 419 -18.06 -8.13 -21.53
CA THR A 419 -17.64 -7.52 -20.26
C THR A 419 -18.16 -6.09 -20.23
N SER A 420 -18.77 -5.69 -19.12
CA SER A 420 -19.21 -4.32 -18.89
C SER A 420 -18.97 -3.90 -17.44
N ARG A 421 -18.72 -2.62 -17.23
CA ARG A 421 -18.58 -2.04 -15.89
C ARG A 421 -19.96 -1.77 -15.32
N SER A 422 -20.14 -2.05 -14.03
CA SER A 422 -21.36 -1.69 -13.30
C SER A 422 -21.57 -0.17 -13.29
N GLN A 423 -22.84 0.25 -13.19
CA GLN A 423 -23.19 1.65 -12.94
C GLN A 423 -23.08 2.00 -11.45
N HIS A 424 -23.02 1.02 -10.56
CA HIS A 424 -23.07 1.21 -9.10
C HIS A 424 -21.69 1.48 -8.49
N SER A 425 -20.63 0.87 -9.03
CA SER A 425 -19.27 1.04 -8.53
C SER A 425 -18.25 0.70 -9.62
N SER A 426 -17.11 1.37 -9.58
CA SER A 426 -16.02 1.17 -10.54
C SER A 426 -15.26 -0.15 -10.37
N TYR A 427 -15.47 -0.85 -9.26
CA TYR A 427 -14.88 -2.16 -8.96
C TYR A 427 -15.83 -3.33 -9.24
N LEU A 428 -17.09 -3.05 -9.60
CA LEU A 428 -18.10 -4.05 -9.92
C LEU A 428 -18.25 -4.20 -11.43
N PHE A 429 -18.30 -5.44 -11.90
CA PHE A 429 -18.34 -5.77 -13.32
C PHE A 429 -19.39 -6.82 -13.59
N THR A 430 -19.91 -6.76 -14.80
CA THR A 430 -20.77 -7.79 -15.37
C THR A 430 -19.99 -8.48 -16.48
N ILE A 431 -19.76 -9.78 -16.32
CA ILE A 431 -19.10 -10.63 -17.33
C ILE A 431 -20.06 -11.74 -17.73
N THR A 432 -20.28 -11.86 -19.03
CA THR A 432 -21.02 -12.96 -19.64
C THR A 432 -20.04 -13.94 -20.26
N PHE A 433 -20.22 -15.22 -19.93
CA PHE A 433 -19.48 -16.33 -20.51
C PHE A 433 -20.39 -17.17 -21.39
N LEU A 434 -19.86 -17.63 -22.52
CA LEU A 434 -20.39 -18.75 -23.28
C LEU A 434 -19.89 -20.06 -22.63
N GLU A 435 -20.80 -20.76 -21.98
CA GLU A 435 -20.61 -22.12 -21.47
C GLU A 435 -20.74 -23.11 -22.63
N VAL A 436 -19.78 -24.03 -22.75
CA VAL A 436 -19.71 -25.01 -23.85
C VAL A 436 -19.45 -26.41 -23.29
N ASN A 437 -20.24 -27.39 -23.75
CA ASN A 437 -19.99 -28.79 -23.42
C ASN A 437 -18.73 -29.30 -24.17
N PRO A 438 -17.70 -29.81 -23.47
CA PRO A 438 -16.48 -30.28 -24.12
C PRO A 438 -16.72 -31.47 -25.07
N ASN A 439 -17.76 -32.28 -24.82
CA ASN A 439 -18.09 -33.46 -25.64
C ASN A 439 -19.06 -33.15 -26.78
N ASN A 440 -19.73 -32.00 -26.74
CA ASN A 440 -20.65 -31.56 -27.78
C ASN A 440 -20.67 -30.03 -27.86
N THR A 441 -19.82 -29.47 -28.73
CA THR A 441 -19.61 -28.03 -28.82
C THR A 441 -20.79 -27.26 -29.44
N ASP A 442 -21.82 -27.97 -29.90
CA ASP A 442 -23.10 -27.40 -30.29
C ASP A 442 -24.01 -27.07 -29.10
N GLU A 443 -23.76 -27.67 -27.94
CA GLU A 443 -24.44 -27.35 -26.68
C GLU A 443 -23.75 -26.15 -26.03
N GLN A 444 -24.28 -24.97 -26.32
CA GLN A 444 -23.77 -23.67 -25.87
C GLN A 444 -24.86 -22.91 -25.12
N LYS A 445 -24.48 -22.20 -24.04
CA LYS A 445 -25.38 -21.35 -23.27
C LYS A 445 -24.63 -20.15 -22.71
N GLU A 446 -25.24 -18.97 -22.73
CA GLU A 446 -24.67 -17.83 -22.02
C GLU A 446 -25.04 -17.86 -20.52
N ILE A 447 -24.04 -17.62 -19.68
CA ILE A 447 -24.18 -17.39 -18.24
C ILE A 447 -23.61 -16.01 -17.92
N THR A 448 -24.36 -15.20 -17.17
CA THR A 448 -23.97 -13.83 -16.83
C THR A 448 -23.80 -13.70 -15.32
N PHE A 449 -22.67 -13.14 -14.91
CA PHE A 449 -22.38 -12.78 -13.53
C PHE A 449 -22.46 -11.25 -13.41
N THR A 450 -23.58 -10.75 -12.90
CA THR A 450 -23.90 -9.33 -12.83
C THR A 450 -23.36 -8.69 -11.55
N ASP A 451 -22.67 -7.56 -11.70
CA ASP A 451 -22.15 -6.73 -10.60
C ASP A 451 -21.27 -7.47 -9.58
N PHE A 452 -20.44 -8.41 -10.05
CA PHE A 452 -19.44 -9.05 -9.20
C PHE A 452 -18.23 -8.14 -9.00
N PRO A 453 -17.62 -8.10 -7.80
CA PRO A 453 -16.33 -7.47 -7.62
C PRO A 453 -15.25 -8.12 -8.48
N LEU A 454 -14.38 -7.31 -9.10
CA LEU A 454 -13.28 -7.82 -9.93
C LEU A 454 -12.43 -8.86 -9.19
N ASP A 455 -12.11 -8.57 -7.93
CA ASP A 455 -11.30 -9.39 -7.03
C ASP A 455 -12.01 -10.67 -6.54
N SER A 456 -13.23 -10.95 -7.03
CA SER A 456 -13.97 -12.16 -6.70
C SER A 456 -14.03 -13.18 -7.84
N TYR A 457 -13.84 -12.79 -9.10
CA TYR A 457 -13.98 -13.70 -10.25
C TYR A 457 -13.02 -14.88 -10.18
N ASN A 458 -11.75 -14.62 -9.88
CA ASN A 458 -10.71 -15.64 -9.78
C ASN A 458 -10.97 -16.68 -8.66
N LYS A 459 -11.97 -16.48 -7.79
CA LYS A 459 -12.37 -17.43 -6.74
C LYS A 459 -13.29 -18.54 -7.25
N PHE A 460 -13.89 -18.39 -8.43
CA PHE A 460 -14.80 -19.38 -9.00
C PHE A 460 -14.58 -19.66 -10.49
N ILE A 461 -13.97 -18.75 -11.24
CA ILE A 461 -13.62 -18.95 -12.65
C ILE A 461 -12.19 -18.44 -12.91
N GLN A 462 -11.38 -19.25 -13.59
CA GLN A 462 -9.97 -18.96 -13.82
C GLN A 462 -9.56 -19.35 -15.23
N PRO A 463 -8.50 -18.73 -15.81
CA PRO A 463 -7.89 -19.23 -17.03
C PRO A 463 -7.50 -20.71 -16.93
N ILE A 464 -7.50 -21.42 -18.04
CA ILE A 464 -6.97 -22.78 -18.08
C ILE A 464 -5.44 -22.80 -17.89
N ASP A 465 -4.93 -23.87 -17.29
CA ASP A 465 -3.52 -23.96 -16.87
C ASP A 465 -2.57 -23.84 -18.07
N SER A 466 -2.93 -24.40 -19.23
CA SER A 466 -2.11 -24.33 -20.44
C SER A 466 -1.91 -22.90 -20.96
N GLN A 467 -2.88 -22.00 -20.77
CA GLN A 467 -2.72 -20.59 -21.14
C GLN A 467 -1.91 -19.82 -20.09
N ILE A 468 -2.06 -20.16 -18.79
CA ILE A 468 -1.25 -19.58 -17.71
C ILE A 468 0.23 -19.90 -17.93
N GLU A 469 0.55 -21.15 -18.27
CA GLU A 469 1.91 -21.62 -18.55
C GLU A 469 2.55 -20.93 -19.76
N LEU A 470 1.75 -20.51 -20.75
CA LEU A 470 2.21 -19.80 -21.95
C LEU A 470 2.54 -18.32 -21.67
N ILE A 471 1.82 -17.66 -20.76
CA ILE A 471 1.90 -16.22 -20.59
C ILE A 471 3.11 -15.78 -19.73
N GLN A 472 3.55 -16.58 -18.75
CA GLN A 472 4.73 -16.39 -17.88
C GLN A 472 5.06 -14.96 -17.41
N THR A 473 4.85 -14.67 -16.13
CA THR A 473 5.24 -13.41 -15.50
C THR A 473 6.76 -13.33 -15.27
N ASN A 474 7.37 -12.21 -15.63
CA ASN A 474 8.77 -11.92 -15.36
C ASN A 474 8.98 -11.38 -13.94
N THR A 475 9.29 -12.28 -13.00
CA THR A 475 9.50 -11.96 -11.58
C THR A 475 10.66 -11.00 -11.31
N THR A 476 11.54 -10.75 -12.30
CA THR A 476 12.67 -9.82 -12.15
C THR A 476 12.21 -8.36 -12.15
N PHE A 477 11.19 -8.03 -12.93
CA PHE A 477 10.69 -6.65 -13.09
C PHE A 477 9.37 -6.39 -12.35
N CYS A 478 8.63 -7.44 -12.02
CA CYS A 478 7.34 -7.34 -11.32
C CYS A 478 7.51 -7.26 -9.79
N GLY A 479 6.37 -7.18 -9.08
CA GLY A 479 6.32 -7.09 -7.61
C GLY A 479 6.09 -5.67 -7.07
N TYR A 480 5.91 -4.68 -7.95
CA TYR A 480 5.47 -3.35 -7.55
C TYR A 480 3.95 -3.24 -7.57
N ARG A 481 3.38 -2.41 -6.72
CA ARG A 481 1.93 -2.20 -6.61
C ARG A 481 1.63 -0.70 -6.47
N SER A 482 0.42 -0.31 -6.87
CA SER A 482 -0.06 1.04 -6.60
C SER A 482 -0.73 1.07 -5.22
N LEU A 483 -0.36 2.06 -4.42
CA LEU A 483 -1.06 2.42 -3.19
C LEU A 483 -1.68 3.81 -3.39
N PRO A 484 -2.96 3.87 -3.82
CA PRO A 484 -3.66 5.13 -4.00
C PRO A 484 -3.69 5.99 -2.75
N TYR A 485 -3.60 7.31 -2.91
CA TYR A 485 -3.67 8.24 -1.77
C TYR A 485 -5.00 8.14 -1.02
N ILE A 486 -6.10 7.92 -1.75
CA ILE A 486 -7.43 7.76 -1.16
C ILE A 486 -7.51 6.55 -0.22
N VAL A 487 -6.70 5.52 -0.41
CA VAL A 487 -6.64 4.36 0.50
C VAL A 487 -6.03 4.76 1.83
N LEU A 488 -4.97 5.58 1.82
CA LEU A 488 -4.36 6.11 3.04
C LEU A 488 -5.32 7.02 3.80
N ASP A 489 -6.10 7.84 3.09
CA ASP A 489 -7.15 8.66 3.70
C ASP A 489 -8.23 7.79 4.36
N LYS A 490 -8.71 6.76 3.65
CA LYS A 490 -9.69 5.80 4.20
C LYS A 490 -9.15 5.06 5.44
N ILE A 491 -7.87 4.69 5.44
CA ILE A 491 -7.20 4.09 6.61
C ILE A 491 -7.15 5.07 7.79
N SER A 492 -6.80 6.33 7.56
CA SER A 492 -6.80 7.38 8.59
C SER A 492 -8.19 7.65 9.17
N MET A 493 -9.23 7.56 8.34
CA MET A 493 -10.61 7.76 8.76
C MET A 493 -11.15 6.62 9.63
N ALA A 494 -10.51 5.45 9.66
CA ALA A 494 -10.92 4.29 10.45
C ALA A 494 -10.73 4.46 11.99
N LYS A 495 -10.50 5.69 12.48
CA LYS A 495 -10.40 6.07 13.91
C LYS A 495 -9.40 5.25 14.72
N THR A 496 -8.29 4.84 14.10
CA THR A 496 -7.20 4.15 14.80
C THR A 496 -6.10 5.14 15.16
N GLN A 497 -5.60 5.09 16.40
CA GLN A 497 -4.36 5.75 16.76
C GLN A 497 -3.23 5.08 15.95
N ASP A 498 -2.43 5.86 15.22
CA ASP A 498 -1.34 5.41 14.32
C ASP A 498 -1.81 4.54 13.12
N SER A 499 -2.67 5.11 12.26
CA SER A 499 -3.25 4.41 11.09
C SER A 499 -2.21 4.00 10.04
N TYR A 500 -1.29 4.90 9.69
CA TYR A 500 -0.08 4.59 8.95
C TYR A 500 1.05 5.57 9.32
N TYR A 501 2.29 5.17 9.10
CA TYR A 501 3.45 6.05 9.17
C TYR A 501 4.63 5.47 8.38
N GLY A 502 5.42 6.34 7.77
CA GLY A 502 6.69 5.99 7.14
C GLY A 502 7.84 5.99 8.13
N VAL A 503 8.84 5.12 7.91
CA VAL A 503 10.10 5.05 8.63
C VAL A 503 11.24 5.03 7.63
N GLN A 504 12.23 5.90 7.83
CA GLN A 504 13.45 5.92 7.03
C GLN A 504 14.69 6.01 7.94
N PHE A 505 15.73 5.27 7.57
CA PHE A 505 17.00 5.26 8.27
C PHE A 505 18.06 6.01 7.47
N ASN A 506 18.88 6.81 8.16
CA ASN A 506 20.14 7.29 7.61
C ASN A 506 21.23 6.27 7.94
N ILE A 507 21.62 5.46 6.95
CA ILE A 507 22.55 4.35 7.09
C ILE A 507 23.90 4.73 6.45
N GLU A 508 24.98 4.51 7.18
CA GLU A 508 26.35 4.63 6.68
C GLU A 508 27.06 3.29 6.83
N TRP A 509 27.55 2.74 5.72
CA TRP A 509 28.32 1.49 5.72
C TRP A 509 29.80 1.76 5.97
N ASP A 510 30.41 0.99 6.86
CA ASP A 510 31.86 1.08 7.08
C ASP A 510 32.60 0.66 5.80
N LYS A 511 33.75 1.29 5.52
CA LYS A 511 34.58 0.96 4.36
C LYS A 511 34.94 -0.52 4.27
N GLN A 512 35.18 -1.17 5.42
CA GLN A 512 35.47 -2.61 5.50
C GLN A 512 34.35 -3.51 4.94
N SER A 513 33.13 -2.98 4.77
CA SER A 513 32.01 -3.75 4.23
C SER A 513 32.12 -3.95 2.72
N TYR A 514 32.98 -3.18 2.05
CA TYR A 514 33.19 -3.24 0.61
C TYR A 514 34.45 -4.05 0.28
N PRO A 515 34.39 -4.94 -0.74
CA PRO A 515 35.56 -5.69 -1.18
C PRO A 515 36.76 -4.79 -1.45
N ASN A 516 37.97 -5.26 -1.11
CA ASN A 516 39.26 -4.58 -1.25
C ASN A 516 39.60 -3.48 -0.21
N ASN A 517 38.79 -3.31 0.83
CA ASN A 517 39.02 -2.29 1.88
C ASN A 517 39.42 -2.86 3.26
N GLY A 518 39.93 -4.09 3.32
CA GLY A 518 40.39 -4.70 4.58
C GLY A 518 40.82 -6.17 4.45
N GLU A 519 41.26 -6.77 5.56
CA GLU A 519 41.74 -8.17 5.66
C GLU A 519 40.61 -9.16 6.00
N PHE A 520 39.41 -8.96 5.46
CA PHE A 520 38.27 -9.86 5.68
C PHE A 520 38.09 -10.84 4.51
N ASP A 521 37.41 -11.96 4.77
CA ASP A 521 36.94 -12.85 3.71
C ASP A 521 35.64 -12.30 3.10
N TYR A 522 35.73 -11.80 1.86
CA TYR A 522 34.60 -11.26 1.12
C TYR A 522 33.89 -12.28 0.22
N SER A 523 34.27 -13.58 0.27
CA SER A 523 33.78 -14.60 -0.66
C SER A 523 32.25 -14.70 -0.71
N GLN A 524 31.57 -14.59 0.44
CA GLN A 524 30.11 -14.64 0.54
C GLN A 524 29.44 -13.33 0.10
N ILE A 525 30.06 -12.19 0.39
CA ILE A 525 29.61 -10.88 -0.09
C ILE A 525 29.63 -10.86 -1.62
N LEU A 526 30.74 -11.28 -2.23
CA LEU A 526 30.90 -11.32 -3.69
C LEU A 526 29.90 -12.27 -4.36
N LYS A 527 29.56 -13.40 -3.73
CA LYS A 527 28.52 -14.33 -4.22
C LYS A 527 27.10 -13.73 -4.18
N SER A 528 26.88 -12.74 -3.32
CA SER A 528 25.59 -12.07 -3.13
C SER A 528 25.53 -10.71 -3.83
N ILE A 529 26.54 -10.37 -4.64
CA ILE A 529 26.53 -9.18 -5.50
C ILE A 529 26.08 -9.60 -6.90
N HIS A 530 25.06 -8.92 -7.40
CA HIS A 530 24.43 -9.18 -8.69
C HIS A 530 24.48 -7.92 -9.56
N GLU A 531 24.32 -8.10 -10.87
CA GLU A 531 24.13 -6.99 -11.81
C GLU A 531 22.65 -6.59 -11.84
N PHE A 532 22.37 -5.29 -11.97
CA PHE A 532 20.99 -4.86 -12.17
C PHE A 532 20.42 -5.49 -13.45
N PRO A 533 19.16 -5.97 -13.41
CA PRO A 533 18.55 -6.50 -14.60
C PRO A 533 18.37 -5.40 -15.64
N GLU A 534 18.90 -5.63 -16.83
CA GLU A 534 18.74 -4.71 -17.96
C GLU A 534 17.38 -4.98 -18.63
N TYR A 535 16.49 -3.99 -18.58
CA TYR A 535 15.31 -4.01 -19.43
C TYR A 535 15.69 -3.47 -20.81
N LYS A 536 15.67 -4.34 -21.82
CA LYS A 536 16.08 -4.00 -23.20
C LYS A 536 15.07 -3.12 -23.95
N GLY A 537 14.05 -2.61 -23.26
CA GLY A 537 12.95 -1.85 -23.85
C GLY A 537 11.94 -2.75 -24.54
N PHE A 538 10.70 -2.27 -24.67
CA PHE A 538 9.72 -2.85 -25.56
C PHE A 538 10.03 -2.38 -26.99
N LEU A 539 10.34 -3.32 -27.89
CA LEU A 539 10.73 -2.96 -29.26
C LEU A 539 9.57 -2.42 -30.08
N GLY A 540 8.34 -2.87 -29.81
CA GLY A 540 7.11 -2.48 -30.49
C GLY A 540 7.13 -2.51 -32.04
N PRO A 541 5.94 -2.35 -32.65
CA PRO A 541 4.68 -2.99 -32.26
C PRO A 541 4.69 -4.45 -32.79
N GLU A 542 3.70 -5.30 -32.53
CA GLU A 542 2.46 -5.30 -33.31
C GLU A 542 1.30 -6.04 -32.62
N PRO A 543 0.05 -5.60 -32.83
CA PRO A 543 -1.12 -6.48 -32.86
C PRO A 543 -1.28 -7.25 -34.20
N TYR A 544 -0.23 -7.40 -35.02
CA TYR A 544 -0.29 -7.94 -36.39
C TYR A 544 0.88 -8.86 -36.80
N GLN A 545 1.80 -9.25 -35.91
CA GLN A 545 2.85 -10.20 -36.30
C GLN A 545 2.20 -11.58 -36.47
N VAL A 546 2.06 -11.94 -37.75
CA VAL A 546 1.20 -12.96 -38.35
C VAL A 546 -0.29 -12.53 -38.40
N ARG A 547 -0.65 -11.65 -39.35
CA ARG A 547 -1.97 -11.80 -39.98
C ARG A 547 -1.99 -13.18 -40.59
N TYR A 548 -2.95 -13.99 -40.16
CA TYR A 548 -3.25 -15.32 -40.65
C TYR A 548 -2.96 -15.43 -42.16
N GLU A 549 -1.82 -16.03 -42.51
CA GLU A 549 -1.65 -16.57 -43.85
C GLU A 549 -2.32 -17.94 -43.83
N ASP A 550 -3.27 -18.09 -44.76
CA ASP A 550 -4.20 -19.22 -44.89
C ASP A 550 -3.55 -20.62 -44.79
#